data_AF-A0A1M5YRM3-F1
#
_entry.id   AF-A0A1M5YRM3-F1
#
_cell.length_a   1.000
_cell.length_b   1.000
_cell.length_c   1.000
_cell.angle_alpha   90.00
_cell.angle_beta   90.00
_cell.angle_gamma   90.00
#
_symmetry.space_group_name_H-M   'P 1'
#
loop_
_entity.id
_entity.type
_entity.pdbx_description
1 polymer ?
#
loop_
_entity_poly.entity_id
_entity_poly.type
_entity_poly.pdbx_seq_one_letter_code
_entity_poly.pdbx_strand_id
1 'polypeptide(L)'
;MLFTPDPDNGIGYLLLWAMVIYIAGTMAIIPMNAWGSELSPDYRKRSTITGTRTAFGLAGTMAALLVPAIIGQHGSDDLGTTLQIISWLVIATLAIAGLLLFLVPDDQPTAMNGDLVEWDAASNGYRRPGLLFAVWATFTKLAYALAIGIAFPLLDLFGFAAGADNDPVALTALAYLYGIPCIIFKIMALLNMRNYPITEEAYGKILDRNTGSADTAA
;
A
#
# COMPACT_ATOMS: atom_id res chain seq x y z
N MET A 1 -12.85 -22.95 -4.79
CA MET A 1 -11.75 -22.06 -4.32
C MET A 1 -12.36 -20.72 -3.92
N LEU A 2 -11.67 -19.81 -3.22
CA LEU A 2 -12.28 -18.55 -2.75
C LEU A 2 -12.98 -17.74 -3.87
N PHE A 3 -12.49 -17.85 -5.10
CA PHE A 3 -13.05 -17.20 -6.30
C PHE A 3 -13.94 -18.12 -7.14
N THR A 4 -14.17 -19.35 -6.69
CA THR A 4 -15.13 -20.34 -7.23
C THR A 4 -15.87 -21.03 -6.06
N PRO A 5 -16.77 -20.30 -5.37
CA PRO A 5 -17.55 -20.90 -4.31
C PRO A 5 -18.52 -21.94 -4.90
N ASP A 6 -18.47 -23.17 -4.39
CA ASP A 6 -19.56 -24.14 -4.56
C ASP A 6 -20.88 -23.50 -4.09
N PRO A 7 -22.02 -23.63 -4.79
CA PRO A 7 -23.30 -23.04 -4.39
C PRO A 7 -23.74 -23.28 -2.93
N ASP A 8 -23.20 -24.31 -2.26
CA ASP A 8 -23.46 -24.61 -0.85
C ASP A 8 -22.65 -23.76 0.16
N ASN A 9 -21.69 -22.96 -0.31
CA ASN A 9 -20.87 -22.11 0.56
C ASN A 9 -21.62 -20.83 0.97
N GLY A 10 -22.22 -20.85 2.15
CA GLY A 10 -22.94 -19.71 2.72
C GLY A 10 -22.06 -18.49 3.06
N ILE A 11 -22.71 -17.36 3.37
CA ILE A 11 -22.10 -16.05 3.72
C ILE A 11 -20.95 -16.17 4.75
N GLY A 12 -21.03 -17.12 5.68
CA GLY A 12 -19.98 -17.35 6.69
C GLY A 12 -18.63 -17.76 6.10
N TYR A 13 -18.62 -18.54 5.01
CA TYR A 13 -17.39 -18.92 4.30
C TYR A 13 -16.73 -17.69 3.67
N LEU A 14 -17.52 -16.84 3.00
CA LEU A 14 -17.03 -15.60 2.38
C LEU A 14 -16.51 -14.61 3.42
N LEU A 15 -17.22 -14.43 4.54
CA LEU A 15 -16.79 -13.56 5.63
C LEU A 15 -15.48 -14.03 6.26
N LEU A 16 -15.34 -15.33 6.53
CA LEU A 16 -14.12 -15.90 7.11
C LEU A 16 -12.92 -15.65 6.18
N TRP A 17 -13.05 -15.95 4.89
CA TRP A 17 -11.97 -15.74 3.94
C TRP A 17 -11.66 -14.26 3.68
N ALA A 18 -12.67 -13.39 3.67
CA ALA A 18 -12.45 -11.95 3.62
C ALA A 18 -11.63 -11.48 4.83
N MET A 19 -11.97 -11.94 6.04
CA MET A 19 -11.18 -11.65 7.25
C MET A 19 -9.75 -12.18 7.12
N VAL A 20 -9.55 -13.41 6.67
CA VAL A 20 -8.22 -14.00 6.47
C VAL A 20 -7.39 -13.19 5.48
N ILE A 21 -7.96 -12.79 4.34
CA ILE A 21 -7.27 -11.93 3.36
C ILE A 21 -6.92 -10.58 3.95
N TYR A 22 -7.84 -9.95 4.68
CA TYR A 22 -7.58 -8.64 5.30
C TYR A 22 -6.50 -8.72 6.39
N ILE A 23 -6.51 -9.79 7.19
CA ILE A 23 -5.49 -10.05 8.22
C ILE A 23 -4.15 -10.32 7.55
N ALA A 24 -4.10 -11.23 6.56
CA ALA A 24 -2.88 -11.55 5.82
C ALA A 24 -2.30 -10.32 5.10
N GLY A 25 -3.16 -9.52 4.45
CA GLY A 25 -2.77 -8.25 3.83
C GLY A 25 -2.19 -7.28 4.86
N THR A 26 -2.78 -7.19 6.06
CA THR A 26 -2.24 -6.36 7.14
C THR A 26 -0.89 -6.89 7.66
N MET A 27 -0.77 -8.20 7.88
CA MET A 27 0.46 -8.85 8.34
C MET A 27 1.59 -8.77 7.31
N ALA A 28 1.28 -8.60 6.02
CA ALA A 28 2.29 -8.36 4.98
C ALA A 28 2.67 -6.87 4.89
N ILE A 29 1.70 -5.95 4.97
CA ILE A 29 1.92 -4.51 4.79
C ILE A 29 2.78 -3.92 5.90
N ILE A 30 2.56 -4.31 7.17
CA ILE A 30 3.29 -3.73 8.31
C ILE A 30 4.79 -4.06 8.23
N PRO A 31 5.23 -5.33 8.12
CA PRO A 31 6.63 -5.66 7.96
C PRO A 31 7.22 -5.11 6.67
N MET A 32 6.47 -5.12 5.56
CA MET A 32 6.98 -4.59 4.28
C MET A 32 7.30 -3.09 4.33
N ASN A 33 6.51 -2.30 5.08
CA ASN A 33 6.80 -0.89 5.27
C ASN A 33 7.88 -0.61 6.33
N ALA A 34 8.08 -1.55 7.27
CA ALA A 34 9.20 -1.51 8.21
C ALA A 34 10.53 -1.92 7.55
N TRP A 35 10.57 -2.98 6.75
CA TRP A 35 11.79 -3.47 6.08
C TRP A 35 12.36 -2.52 5.03
N GLY A 36 11.48 -1.87 4.25
CA GLY A 36 11.92 -0.78 3.36
C GLY A 36 12.62 0.36 4.10
N SER A 37 12.42 0.45 5.42
CA SER A 37 13.05 1.44 6.29
C SER A 37 14.34 1.00 6.97
N GLU A 38 14.89 -0.17 6.63
CA GLU A 38 16.08 -0.73 7.27
C GLU A 38 17.24 -0.95 6.27
N LEU A 39 16.93 -1.06 4.97
CA LEU A 39 17.88 -1.45 3.92
C LEU A 39 19.03 -0.47 3.60
N SER A 40 19.03 0.79 4.07
CA SER A 40 20.17 1.69 3.79
C SER A 40 20.31 2.86 4.77
N PRO A 41 21.53 3.15 5.27
CA PRO A 41 21.80 4.31 6.12
C PRO A 41 21.93 5.64 5.36
N ASP A 42 21.96 5.64 4.02
CA ASP A 42 22.13 6.85 3.21
C ASP A 42 20.76 7.37 2.74
N TYR A 43 20.37 8.58 3.15
CA TYR A 43 19.08 9.20 2.82
C TYR A 43 18.80 9.20 1.31
N ARG A 44 19.85 9.40 0.50
CA ARG A 44 19.72 9.50 -0.96
C ARG A 44 19.48 8.13 -1.61
N LYS A 45 20.08 7.06 -1.09
CA LYS A 45 19.85 5.67 -1.56
C LYS A 45 18.47 5.14 -1.15
N ARG A 46 17.94 5.62 -0.02
CA ARG A 46 16.60 5.24 0.51
C ARG A 46 15.43 5.73 -0.35
N SER A 47 15.54 6.96 -0.86
CA SER A 47 14.57 7.51 -1.81
C SER A 47 14.51 6.66 -3.09
N THR A 48 15.66 6.21 -3.59
CA THR A 48 15.73 5.32 -4.76
C THR A 48 15.15 3.94 -4.46
N ILE A 49 15.43 3.32 -3.31
CA ILE A 49 14.86 2.01 -2.95
C ILE A 49 13.33 2.08 -2.86
N THR A 50 12.79 3.10 -2.19
CA THR A 50 11.33 3.30 -2.10
C THR A 50 10.72 3.63 -3.46
N GLY A 51 11.41 4.44 -4.28
CA GLY A 51 11.01 4.79 -5.64
C GLY A 51 10.96 3.57 -6.56
N THR A 52 12.03 2.77 -6.57
CA THR A 52 12.12 1.52 -7.34
C THR A 52 11.07 0.51 -6.87
N ARG A 53 10.86 0.32 -5.55
CA ARG A 53 9.77 -0.51 -5.01
C ARG A 53 8.41 -0.06 -5.53
N THR A 54 8.14 1.24 -5.47
CA THR A 54 6.85 1.79 -5.90
C THR A 54 6.67 1.65 -7.42
N ALA A 55 7.74 1.81 -8.19
CA ALA A 55 7.74 1.60 -9.63
C ALA A 55 7.46 0.13 -10.00
N PHE A 56 8.07 -0.84 -9.30
CA PHE A 56 7.77 -2.26 -9.46
C PHE A 56 6.33 -2.59 -9.05
N GLY A 57 5.83 -1.98 -7.97
CA GLY A 57 4.42 -2.12 -7.56
C GLY A 57 3.47 -1.64 -8.64
N LEU A 58 3.70 -0.45 -9.21
CA LEU A 58 2.90 0.10 -10.30
C LEU A 58 2.97 -0.78 -11.56
N ALA A 59 4.18 -1.18 -11.98
CA ALA A 59 4.38 -2.08 -13.11
C ALA A 59 3.64 -3.41 -12.91
N GLY A 60 3.71 -3.98 -11.70
CA GLY A 60 2.99 -5.19 -11.32
C GLY A 60 1.47 -5.03 -11.37
N THR A 61 0.92 -3.92 -10.87
CA THR A 61 -0.52 -3.63 -10.97
C THR A 61 -0.98 -3.47 -12.41
N MET A 62 -0.19 -2.82 -13.27
CA MET A 62 -0.50 -2.70 -14.68
C MET A 62 -0.44 -4.06 -15.38
N ALA A 63 0.58 -4.88 -15.12
CA ALA A 63 0.68 -6.22 -15.66
C ALA A 63 -0.49 -7.11 -15.23
N ALA A 64 -0.92 -7.04 -13.97
CA ALA A 64 -2.07 -7.77 -13.47
C ALA A 64 -3.38 -7.35 -14.14
N LEU A 65 -3.56 -6.05 -14.43
CA LEU A 65 -4.73 -5.53 -15.14
C LEU A 65 -4.76 -5.91 -16.64
N LEU A 66 -3.59 -6.15 -17.24
CA LEU A 66 -3.51 -6.61 -18.63
C LEU A 66 -3.97 -8.05 -18.80
N VAL A 67 -3.87 -8.90 -17.76
CA VAL A 67 -4.26 -10.31 -17.83
C VAL A 67 -5.76 -10.47 -18.16
N PRO A 68 -6.70 -9.85 -17.42
CA PRO A 68 -8.12 -9.86 -17.80
C PRO A 68 -8.39 -9.19 -19.15
N ALA A 69 -7.67 -8.11 -19.47
CA ALA A 69 -7.90 -7.36 -20.71
C ALA A 69 -7.53 -8.18 -21.97
N ILE A 70 -6.47 -8.99 -21.91
CA ILE A 70 -6.05 -9.86 -23.03
C ILE A 70 -6.99 -11.06 -23.14
N ILE A 71 -7.38 -11.67 -22.02
CA ILE A 71 -8.27 -12.83 -22.00
C ILE A 71 -9.68 -12.43 -22.46
N GLY A 72 -10.20 -11.30 -21.99
CA GLY A 72 -11.51 -10.79 -22.37
C GLY A 72 -11.65 -10.45 -23.86
N GLN A 73 -10.55 -10.19 -24.58
CA GLN A 73 -10.58 -9.97 -26.04
C GLN A 73 -10.82 -11.25 -26.85
N HIS A 74 -10.64 -12.44 -26.25
CA HIS A 74 -10.78 -13.72 -26.92
C HIS A 74 -12.18 -14.33 -26.83
N GLY A 75 -13.18 -13.59 -26.33
CA GLY A 75 -14.59 -14.03 -26.32
C GLY A 75 -14.90 -15.16 -25.36
N SER A 76 -14.02 -15.47 -24.39
CA SER A 76 -14.33 -16.43 -23.34
C SER A 76 -15.18 -15.76 -22.26
N ASP A 77 -16.50 -15.95 -22.30
CA ASP A 77 -17.44 -15.68 -21.20
C ASP A 77 -17.15 -16.48 -19.91
N ASP A 78 -16.03 -17.20 -19.87
CA ASP A 78 -15.62 -18.01 -18.72
C ASP A 78 -14.83 -17.18 -17.71
N LEU A 79 -15.56 -16.38 -16.94
CA LEU A 79 -15.08 -15.64 -15.76
C LEU A 79 -14.29 -16.55 -14.80
N GLY A 80 -14.65 -17.84 -14.73
CA GLY A 80 -13.98 -18.84 -13.90
C GLY A 80 -12.50 -19.03 -14.25
N THR A 81 -12.18 -19.19 -15.53
CA THR A 81 -10.79 -19.34 -16.01
C THR A 81 -9.95 -18.09 -15.72
N THR A 82 -10.52 -16.90 -15.90
CA THR A 82 -9.82 -15.63 -15.61
C THR A 82 -9.48 -15.51 -14.12
N LEU A 83 -10.44 -15.82 -13.24
CA LEU A 83 -10.24 -15.79 -11.79
C LEU A 83 -9.22 -16.84 -11.33
N GLN A 84 -9.18 -18.01 -11.96
CA GLN A 84 -8.20 -19.04 -11.66
C GLN A 84 -6.77 -18.63 -12.04
N ILE A 85 -6.59 -17.97 -13.19
CA ILE A 85 -5.29 -17.44 -13.62
C ILE A 85 -4.79 -16.36 -12.66
N ILE A 86 -5.64 -15.41 -12.26
CA ILE A 86 -5.30 -14.38 -11.27
C ILE A 86 -4.89 -15.03 -9.94
N SER A 87 -5.63 -16.06 -9.50
CA SER A 87 -5.33 -16.78 -8.26
C SER A 87 -3.95 -17.42 -8.28
N TRP A 88 -3.60 -18.11 -9.38
CA TRP A 88 -2.27 -18.70 -9.54
C TRP A 88 -1.16 -17.65 -9.64
N LEU A 89 -1.42 -16.53 -10.31
CA LEU A 89 -0.47 -15.41 -10.41
C LEU A 89 -0.19 -14.82 -9.03
N VAL A 90 -1.22 -14.63 -8.20
CA VAL A 90 -1.07 -14.17 -6.81
C VAL A 90 -0.24 -15.16 -6.00
N ILE A 91 -0.54 -16.46 -6.08
CA ILE A 91 0.21 -17.51 -5.36
C ILE A 91 1.67 -17.52 -5.79
N ALA A 92 1.94 -17.49 -7.11
CA ALA A 92 3.31 -17.47 -7.64
C ALA A 92 4.07 -16.21 -7.17
N THR A 93 3.42 -15.05 -7.22
CA THR A 93 4.02 -13.79 -6.75
C THR A 93 4.34 -13.84 -5.27
N LEU A 94 3.43 -14.36 -4.44
CA LEU A 94 3.66 -14.54 -3.00
C LEU A 94 4.78 -15.54 -2.71
N ALA A 95 4.88 -16.63 -3.48
CA ALA A 95 5.94 -17.62 -3.34
C ALA A 95 7.32 -17.04 -3.71
N ILE A 96 7.40 -16.30 -4.83
CA ILE A 96 8.63 -15.62 -5.26
C ILE A 96 9.03 -14.57 -4.22
N ALA A 97 8.08 -13.74 -3.79
CA ALA A 97 8.33 -12.73 -2.75
C ALA A 97 8.85 -13.40 -1.47
N GLY A 98 8.17 -14.45 -0.99
CA GLY A 98 8.58 -15.21 0.20
C GLY A 98 9.97 -15.82 0.07
N LEU A 99 10.35 -16.33 -1.11
CA LEU A 99 11.67 -16.85 -1.36
C LEU A 99 12.74 -15.75 -1.36
N LEU A 100 12.44 -14.59 -1.96
CA LEU A 100 13.34 -13.45 -2.01
C LEU A 100 13.58 -12.83 -0.62
N LEU A 101 12.65 -12.99 0.34
CA LEU A 101 12.86 -12.52 1.72
C LEU A 101 14.08 -13.18 2.39
N PHE A 102 14.35 -14.45 2.10
CA PHE A 102 15.51 -15.14 2.66
C PHE A 102 16.86 -14.63 2.12
N LEU A 103 16.84 -13.84 1.04
CA LEU A 103 18.04 -13.27 0.42
C LEU A 103 18.34 -11.84 0.94
N VAL A 104 17.46 -11.25 1.75
CA VAL A 104 17.61 -9.87 2.23
C VAL A 104 18.18 -9.89 3.66
N PRO A 105 19.39 -9.34 3.89
CA PRO A 105 19.95 -9.19 5.25
C PRO A 105 19.19 -8.14 6.09
N ASP A 106 18.98 -8.43 7.38
CA ASP A 106 18.26 -7.61 8.38
C ASP A 106 19.21 -6.78 9.27
N ASP A 107 20.15 -6.05 8.69
CA ASP A 107 21.18 -5.34 9.45
C ASP A 107 21.30 -3.87 9.07
N GLN A 108 20.33 -3.02 9.42
CA GLN A 108 20.52 -1.61 9.85
C GLN A 108 19.19 -0.82 9.94
N PRO A 109 19.09 0.26 10.73
CA PRO A 109 17.89 1.09 10.75
C PRO A 109 18.09 2.39 9.94
N THR A 110 17.09 2.78 9.16
CA THR A 110 16.37 4.07 9.17
C THR A 110 15.77 4.36 7.79
N ALA A 111 14.55 4.91 7.69
CA ALA A 111 14.04 5.60 6.50
C ALA A 111 13.02 6.65 6.93
N MET A 112 12.39 7.38 6.00
CA MET A 112 11.50 8.51 6.32
C MET A 112 10.47 8.26 7.46
N ASN A 113 9.91 7.05 7.60
CA ASN A 113 9.07 6.68 8.75
C ASN A 113 9.90 6.47 10.04
N GLY A 114 11.06 5.84 9.93
CA GLY A 114 12.08 5.74 10.97
C GLY A 114 12.69 7.10 11.37
N ASP A 115 12.84 8.04 10.44
CA ASP A 115 13.30 9.40 10.72
C ASP A 115 12.25 10.13 11.57
N LEU A 116 10.96 9.87 11.32
CA LEU A 116 9.85 10.34 12.13
C LEU A 116 9.84 9.71 13.52
N VAL A 117 10.13 8.40 13.61
CA VAL A 117 10.30 7.68 14.90
C VAL A 117 11.49 8.23 15.68
N GLU A 118 12.61 8.49 15.01
CA GLU A 118 13.84 9.00 15.62
C GLU A 118 13.68 10.46 16.05
N TRP A 119 13.02 11.27 15.23
CA TRP A 119 12.64 12.64 15.56
C TRP A 119 11.65 12.71 16.73
N ASP A 120 10.64 11.82 16.76
CA ASP A 120 9.70 11.71 17.87
C ASP A 120 10.40 11.28 19.16
N ALA A 121 11.33 10.31 19.07
CA ALA A 121 12.14 9.87 20.20
C ALA A 121 13.07 10.99 20.71
N ALA A 122 13.70 11.75 19.80
CA ALA A 122 14.59 12.87 20.15
C ALA A 122 13.85 14.06 20.78
N SER A 123 12.58 14.29 20.37
CA SER A 123 11.75 15.39 20.84
C SER A 123 11.01 15.06 22.15
N ASN A 124 10.52 13.83 22.28
CA ASN A 124 9.68 13.41 23.41
C ASN A 124 10.39 12.54 24.45
N GLY A 125 11.58 12.01 24.14
CA GLY A 125 12.41 11.25 25.09
C GLY A 125 12.06 9.77 25.25
N TYR A 126 11.12 9.24 24.46
CA TYR A 126 10.73 7.82 24.49
C TYR A 126 10.38 7.32 23.08
N ARG A 127 10.71 6.05 22.79
CA ARG A 127 10.60 5.45 21.44
C ARG A 127 9.31 4.63 21.32
N ARG A 128 8.40 5.06 20.44
CA ARG A 128 7.06 4.44 20.25
C ARG A 128 6.72 4.10 18.79
N PRO A 129 7.57 3.34 18.07
CA PRO A 129 7.37 3.04 16.65
C PRO A 129 6.05 2.32 16.38
N GLY A 130 5.69 1.35 17.21
CA GLY A 130 4.45 0.57 17.03
C GLY A 130 3.19 1.44 17.05
N LEU A 131 3.14 2.49 17.89
CA LEU A 131 1.99 3.40 17.94
C LEU A 131 1.90 4.25 16.67
N LEU A 132 3.04 4.79 16.19
CA LEU A 132 3.09 5.58 14.96
C LEU A 132 2.64 4.75 13.75
N PHE A 133 3.10 3.50 13.65
CA PHE A 133 2.67 2.58 12.59
C PHE A 133 1.20 2.19 12.72
N ALA A 134 0.70 1.95 13.93
CA ALA A 134 -0.71 1.62 14.16
C ALA A 134 -1.63 2.78 13.74
N VAL A 135 -1.27 4.02 14.11
CA VAL A 135 -2.01 5.22 13.70
C VAL A 135 -1.99 5.36 12.18
N TRP A 136 -0.81 5.27 11.55
CA TRP A 136 -0.67 5.34 10.10
C TRP A 136 -1.54 4.30 9.38
N ALA A 137 -1.44 3.02 9.78
CA ALA A 137 -2.20 1.93 9.17
C ALA A 137 -3.71 2.10 9.35
N THR A 138 -4.15 2.63 10.49
CA THR A 138 -5.56 2.93 10.77
C THR A 138 -6.08 4.02 9.83
N PHE A 139 -5.33 5.11 9.66
CA PHE A 139 -5.69 6.17 8.71
C PHE A 139 -5.75 5.66 7.27
N THR A 140 -4.82 4.79 6.84
CA THR A 140 -4.87 4.19 5.50
C THR A 140 -6.13 3.35 5.30
N LYS A 141 -6.47 2.48 6.25
CA LYS A 141 -7.68 1.63 6.17
C LYS A 141 -8.95 2.46 6.19
N LEU A 142 -9.01 3.48 7.06
CA LEU A 142 -10.14 4.40 7.13
C LEU A 142 -10.30 5.16 5.81
N ALA A 143 -9.21 5.64 5.22
CA ALA A 143 -9.24 6.31 3.92
C ALA A 143 -9.79 5.41 2.82
N TYR A 144 -9.35 4.13 2.73
CA TYR A 144 -9.92 3.17 1.78
C TYR A 144 -11.41 2.89 2.04
N ALA A 145 -11.79 2.69 3.31
CA ALA A 145 -13.17 2.42 3.67
C ALA A 145 -14.09 3.60 3.31
N LEU A 146 -13.66 4.83 3.58
CA LEU A 146 -14.38 6.04 3.20
C LEU A 146 -14.41 6.24 1.68
N ALA A 147 -13.29 5.99 0.99
CA ALA A 147 -13.24 6.08 -0.47
C ALA A 147 -14.25 5.13 -1.11
N ILE A 148 -14.26 3.86 -0.70
CA ILE A 148 -15.22 2.85 -1.18
C ILE A 148 -16.65 3.23 -0.78
N GLY A 149 -16.86 3.56 0.50
CA GLY A 149 -18.17 3.85 1.08
C GLY A 149 -18.83 5.12 0.53
N ILE A 150 -18.06 6.05 -0.02
CA ILE A 150 -18.58 7.25 -0.69
C ILE A 150 -18.67 7.03 -2.21
N ALA A 151 -17.65 6.42 -2.83
CA ALA A 151 -17.59 6.30 -4.29
C ALA A 151 -18.71 5.41 -4.85
N PHE A 152 -18.97 4.24 -4.26
CA PHE A 152 -19.99 3.33 -4.82
C PHE A 152 -21.41 3.87 -4.74
N PRO A 153 -21.90 4.42 -3.61
CA PRO A 153 -23.22 5.03 -3.57
C PRO A 153 -23.36 6.24 -4.51
N LEU A 154 -22.30 7.04 -4.67
CA LEU A 154 -22.33 8.14 -5.64
C LEU A 154 -22.42 7.61 -7.08
N LEU A 155 -21.68 6.56 -7.41
CA LEU A 155 -21.77 5.92 -8.73
C LEU A 155 -23.15 5.35 -9.01
N ASP A 156 -23.76 4.70 -8.01
CA ASP A 156 -25.11 4.15 -8.11
C ASP A 156 -26.16 5.25 -8.39
N LEU A 157 -26.01 6.43 -7.75
CA LEU A 157 -26.86 7.59 -8.04
C LEU A 157 -26.75 8.11 -9.48
N PHE A 158 -25.60 7.93 -10.13
CA PHE A 158 -25.38 8.26 -11.53
C PHE A 158 -25.74 7.11 -12.49
N GLY A 159 -26.30 6.01 -11.97
CA GLY A 159 -26.74 4.85 -12.75
C GLY A 159 -25.58 3.99 -13.27
N PHE A 160 -24.41 4.05 -12.64
CA PHE A 160 -23.27 3.26 -13.07
C PHE A 160 -23.42 1.79 -12.66
N ALA A 161 -23.38 0.89 -13.64
CA ALA A 161 -23.41 -0.55 -13.44
C ALA A 161 -22.14 -1.20 -14.02
N ALA A 162 -21.34 -1.84 -13.17
CA ALA A 162 -20.11 -2.50 -13.59
C ALA A 162 -20.41 -3.67 -14.56
N GLY A 163 -19.78 -3.66 -15.74
CA GLY A 163 -19.94 -4.72 -16.75
C GLY A 163 -21.17 -4.58 -17.67
N ALA A 164 -21.97 -3.52 -17.50
CA ALA A 164 -23.08 -3.19 -18.40
C ALA A 164 -22.70 -2.09 -19.41
N ASP A 165 -23.54 -1.88 -20.43
CA ASP A 165 -23.47 -0.68 -21.26
C ASP A 165 -23.97 0.51 -20.44
N ASN A 166 -23.07 1.48 -20.21
CA ASN A 166 -23.31 2.63 -19.34
C ASN A 166 -23.48 3.89 -20.19
N ASP A 167 -24.43 4.75 -19.79
CA ASP A 167 -24.60 6.06 -20.41
C ASP A 167 -23.33 6.91 -20.25
N PRO A 168 -23.05 7.84 -21.20
CA PRO A 168 -21.87 8.72 -21.13
C PRO A 168 -21.77 9.50 -19.81
N VAL A 169 -22.92 9.86 -19.21
CA VAL A 169 -22.98 10.57 -17.92
C VAL A 169 -22.42 9.71 -16.79
N ALA A 170 -22.80 8.42 -16.72
CA ALA A 170 -22.30 7.49 -15.72
C ALA A 170 -20.78 7.26 -15.85
N LEU A 171 -20.28 7.14 -17.08
CA LEU A 171 -18.85 7.02 -17.36
C LEU A 171 -18.07 8.30 -16.99
N THR A 172 -18.66 9.47 -17.24
CA THR A 172 -18.03 10.75 -16.86
C THR A 172 -17.99 10.93 -15.35
N ALA A 173 -19.05 10.54 -14.64
CA ALA A 173 -19.09 10.52 -13.18
C ALA A 173 -18.00 9.58 -12.60
N LEU A 174 -17.83 8.40 -13.19
CA LEU A 174 -16.74 7.47 -12.84
C LEU A 174 -15.37 8.12 -13.00
N ALA A 175 -15.10 8.76 -14.15
CA ALA A 175 -13.83 9.41 -14.41
C ALA A 175 -13.53 10.52 -13.39
N TYR A 176 -14.53 11.33 -13.03
CA TYR A 176 -14.35 12.40 -12.05
C TYR A 176 -14.16 11.88 -10.63
N LEU A 177 -14.90 10.86 -10.20
CA LEU A 177 -14.77 10.26 -8.87
C LEU A 177 -13.40 9.60 -8.66
N TYR A 178 -12.82 9.01 -9.71
CA TYR A 178 -11.48 8.42 -9.64
C TYR A 178 -10.35 9.42 -9.92
N GLY A 179 -10.62 10.51 -10.64
CA GLY A 179 -9.61 11.48 -11.05
C GLY A 179 -9.45 12.66 -10.10
N ILE A 180 -10.52 13.43 -9.88
CA ILE A 180 -10.46 14.74 -9.23
C ILE A 180 -9.99 14.64 -7.76
N PRO A 181 -10.56 13.76 -6.90
CA PRO A 181 -10.11 13.64 -5.52
C PRO A 181 -8.63 13.27 -5.41
N CYS A 182 -8.16 12.35 -6.27
CA CYS A 182 -6.75 11.93 -6.31
C CYS A 182 -5.80 13.10 -6.60
N ILE A 183 -6.17 13.96 -7.55
CA ILE A 183 -5.38 15.15 -7.90
C ILE A 183 -5.36 16.13 -6.74
N ILE A 184 -6.53 16.42 -6.15
CA ILE A 184 -6.65 17.35 -5.01
C ILE A 184 -5.80 16.87 -3.83
N PHE A 185 -5.92 15.61 -3.43
CA PHE A 185 -5.15 15.07 -2.31
C PHE A 185 -3.64 15.05 -2.58
N LYS A 186 -3.21 14.76 -3.82
CA LYS A 186 -1.79 14.86 -4.19
C LYS A 186 -1.27 16.30 -4.13
N ILE A 187 -2.05 17.29 -4.58
CA ILE A 187 -1.68 18.70 -4.49
C ILE A 187 -1.60 19.13 -3.01
N MET A 188 -2.57 18.75 -2.18
CA MET A 188 -2.55 19.04 -0.75
C MET A 188 -1.33 18.42 -0.06
N ALA A 189 -0.98 17.17 -0.40
CA ALA A 189 0.23 16.54 0.11
C ALA A 189 1.49 17.33 -0.29
N LEU A 190 1.61 17.71 -1.57
CA LEU A 190 2.74 18.53 -2.05
C LEU A 190 2.85 19.87 -1.34
N LEU A 191 1.72 20.54 -1.08
CA LEU A 191 1.70 21.82 -0.35
C LEU A 191 2.16 21.64 1.10
N ASN A 192 1.71 20.58 1.78
CA ASN A 192 2.13 20.27 3.15
C ASN A 192 3.62 19.89 3.24
N MET A 193 4.15 19.21 2.23
CA MET A 193 5.57 18.84 2.18
C MET A 193 6.52 20.03 2.06
N ARG A 194 6.06 21.20 1.58
CA ARG A 194 6.92 22.39 1.46
C ARG A 194 7.46 22.89 2.79
N ASN A 195 6.74 22.66 3.89
CA ASN A 195 7.13 23.09 5.23
C ASN A 195 7.56 21.91 6.11
N TYR A 196 8.03 20.81 5.51
CA TYR A 196 8.38 19.62 6.26
C TYR A 196 9.65 19.86 7.11
N PRO A 197 9.57 19.71 8.45
CA PRO A 197 10.65 20.15 9.37
C PRO A 197 11.84 19.19 9.41
N ILE A 198 11.68 17.94 8.97
CA ILE A 198 12.75 16.93 8.97
C ILE A 198 13.51 17.02 7.64
N THR A 199 14.37 18.04 7.54
CA THR A 199 15.32 18.20 6.43
C THR A 199 16.56 17.34 6.68
N GLU A 200 17.37 17.10 5.63
CA GLU A 200 18.64 16.36 5.72
C GLU A 200 19.57 16.94 6.80
N GLU A 201 19.63 18.27 6.91
CA GLU A 201 20.42 18.97 7.92
C GLU A 201 19.87 18.79 9.34
N ALA A 202 18.54 18.82 9.51
CA ALA A 202 17.90 18.62 10.80
C ALA A 202 18.08 17.18 11.31
N TYR A 203 18.01 16.20 10.40
CA TYR A 203 18.23 14.80 10.70
C TYR A 203 19.70 14.49 11.05
N GLY A 204 20.66 15.09 10.32
CA GLY A 204 22.09 14.95 10.64
C GLY A 204 22.43 15.37 12.07
N LYS A 205 21.84 16.47 12.54
CA LYS A 205 22.01 16.94 13.94
C LYS A 205 21.49 15.96 14.99
N ILE A 206 20.45 15.17 14.67
CA ILE A 206 19.91 14.15 15.58
C ILE A 206 20.88 12.97 15.67
N LEU A 207 21.42 12.52 14.53
CA LEU A 207 22.44 11.47 14.46
C LEU A 207 23.71 11.84 15.24
N ASP A 208 24.24 13.04 15.02
CA ASP A 208 25.46 13.53 15.69
C ASP A 208 25.28 13.62 17.22
N ARG A 209 24.08 14.01 17.67
CA ARG A 209 23.74 14.02 19.10
C ARG A 209 23.72 12.60 19.69
N ASN A 210 23.19 11.63 18.95
CA ASN A 210 23.08 10.26 19.41
C ASN A 210 24.45 9.55 19.45
N THR A 211 25.31 9.75 18.45
CA THR A 211 26.67 9.19 18.42
C THR A 211 27.59 9.85 19.46
N GLY A 212 27.49 11.17 19.67
CA GLY A 212 28.25 11.88 20.71
C GLY A 212 27.85 11.51 22.15
N SER A 213 26.61 11.07 22.38
CA SER A 213 26.16 10.56 23.69
C SER A 213 26.69 9.14 23.99
N ALA A 214 26.97 8.35 22.95
CA ALA A 214 27.49 6.98 23.10
C ALA A 214 28.97 7.00 23.51
N ASP A 215 29.76 7.95 23.02
CA ASP A 215 31.19 8.13 23.37
C ASP A 215 31.42 8.75 24.76
N THR A 216 30.41 9.36 25.36
CA THR A 216 30.51 9.95 26.72
C THR A 216 30.02 9.02 27.82
N ALA A 217 29.41 7.89 27.46
CA ALA A 217 28.90 6.86 28.38
C ALA A 217 29.78 5.59 28.45
N ALA A 218 30.88 5.54 27.69
CA ALA A 218 31.90 4.49 27.70
C ALA A 218 33.15 4.94 28.48
#